data_AF-X1UQQ6-F1
#
_entry.id   AF-X1UQQ6-F1
#
_cell.length_a   1.000
_cell.length_b   1.000
_cell.length_c   1.000
_cell.angle_alpha   90.00
_cell.angle_beta   90.00
_cell.angle_gamma   90.00
#
_symmetry.space_group_name_H-M   'P 1'
#
loop_
_entity.id
_entity.type
_entity.pdbx_description
1 polymer ?
#
loop_
_entity_poly.entity_id
_entity_poly.type
_entity_poly.pdbx_seq_one_letter_code
_entity_poly.pdbx_strand_id
1 'polypeptide(L)'
;PSIYLDDPEPKLKYRSLVIIAVALQERKYFFGKGINWGYFPNTYKFTRVTDYTSFDTSQKDCGVRILTFEFPCFVGDEPWDADKEYFLGQIGQFMWKNGFSFSFVATSLFKVEKAYP
;
A
#
# COMPACT_ATOMS: atom_id res chain seq x y z
N PRO A 1 -2.05 -54.38 6.37
CA PRO A 1 -1.03 -53.31 6.47
C PRO A 1 -1.61 -51.99 5.96
N SER A 2 -1.97 -51.09 6.88
CA SER A 2 -2.40 -49.73 6.55
C SER A 2 -1.17 -48.84 6.41
N ILE A 3 -0.95 -48.28 5.22
CA ILE A 3 0.07 -47.27 4.96
C ILE A 3 -0.50 -45.94 5.45
N TYR A 4 0.08 -45.39 6.52
CA TYR A 4 -0.14 -44.00 6.89
C TYR A 4 0.70 -43.14 5.94
N LEU A 5 0.04 -42.44 5.03
CA LEU A 5 0.64 -41.35 4.29
C LEU A 5 0.67 -40.15 5.24
N ASP A 6 1.81 -39.95 5.92
CA ASP A 6 2.15 -38.64 6.47
C ASP A 6 2.39 -37.69 5.27
N ASP A 7 1.31 -37.30 4.59
CA ASP A 7 1.37 -36.10 3.78
C ASP A 7 1.18 -34.94 4.77
N PRO A 8 2.24 -34.21 5.17
CA PRO A 8 2.05 -33.00 5.94
C PRO A 8 1.11 -32.11 5.14
N GLU A 9 -0.03 -31.75 5.73
CA GLU A 9 -1.01 -30.87 5.08
C GLU A 9 -0.28 -29.74 4.36
N PRO A 10 -0.57 -29.49 3.07
CA PRO A 10 0.17 -28.49 2.31
C PRO A 10 0.07 -27.16 3.04
N LYS A 11 1.21 -26.63 3.51
CA LYS A 11 1.26 -25.34 4.21
C LYS A 11 0.58 -24.29 3.32
N LEU A 12 -0.55 -23.75 3.79
CA LEU A 12 -1.27 -22.66 3.12
C LEU A 12 -0.28 -21.55 2.74
N LYS A 13 -0.24 -21.22 1.45
CA LYS A 13 0.69 -20.21 0.92
C LYS A 13 0.04 -18.85 1.05
N TYR A 14 0.54 -18.03 1.96
CA TYR A 14 0.08 -16.67 2.12
C TYR A 14 0.89 -15.70 1.28
N ARG A 15 0.22 -14.68 0.75
CA ARG A 15 0.86 -13.47 0.22
C ARG A 15 1.09 -12.49 1.35
N SER A 16 2.30 -11.94 1.42
CA SER A 16 2.66 -10.85 2.30
C SER A 16 2.29 -9.50 1.68
N LEU A 17 2.22 -8.47 2.49
CA LEU A 17 1.86 -7.12 2.06
C LEU A 17 2.73 -6.09 2.76
N VAL A 18 3.30 -5.18 1.98
CA VAL A 18 3.88 -3.96 2.53
C VAL A 18 2.90 -2.81 2.27
N ILE A 19 2.61 -2.04 3.30
CA ILE A 19 1.74 -0.87 3.26
C ILE A 19 2.58 0.34 3.66
N ILE A 20 2.60 1.35 2.81
CA ILE A 20 3.17 2.65 3.17
C ILE A 20 2.07 3.69 3.20
N ALA A 21 1.93 4.35 4.34
CA ALA A 21 1.07 5.50 4.52
C ALA A 21 1.90 6.77 4.32
N VAL A 22 1.38 7.70 3.52
CA VAL A 22 1.97 9.03 3.29
C VAL A 22 0.95 10.11 3.60
N ALA A 23 1.36 11.08 4.40
CA ALA A 23 0.60 12.28 4.66
C ALA A 23 1.08 13.39 3.72
N LEU A 24 0.14 14.04 3.04
CA LEU A 24 0.38 15.07 2.04
C LEU A 24 -0.30 16.37 2.46
N GLN A 25 0.36 17.51 2.23
CA GLN A 25 -0.26 18.81 2.43
C GLN A 25 -1.09 19.19 1.20
N GLU A 26 -2.34 18.75 1.15
CA GLU A 26 -3.22 18.86 -0.02
C GLU A 26 -4.68 19.00 0.41
N ARG A 27 -5.42 19.95 -0.18
CA ARG A 27 -6.84 20.17 0.13
C ARG A 27 -7.80 19.59 -0.91
N LYS A 28 -7.31 19.24 -2.10
CA LYS A 28 -8.13 18.69 -3.20
C LYS A 28 -8.25 17.17 -3.11
N TYR A 29 -9.36 16.63 -3.65
CA TYR A 29 -9.56 15.18 -3.76
C TYR A 29 -8.53 14.54 -4.67
N PHE A 30 -7.91 13.46 -4.20
CA PHE A 30 -6.91 12.72 -4.97
C PHE A 30 -7.53 11.95 -6.15
N PHE A 31 -8.58 11.16 -5.88
CA PHE A 31 -9.32 10.43 -6.90
C PHE A 31 -10.58 11.15 -7.41
N GLY A 32 -10.95 12.27 -6.80
CA GLY A 32 -12.25 12.91 -6.99
C GLY A 32 -13.22 12.67 -5.83
N LYS A 33 -14.32 13.42 -5.82
CA LYS A 33 -15.28 13.39 -4.71
C LYS A 33 -16.00 12.03 -4.65
N GLY A 34 -15.96 11.37 -3.50
CA GLY A 34 -16.64 10.10 -3.25
C GLY A 34 -15.89 8.84 -3.70
N ILE A 35 -14.64 8.99 -4.18
CA ILE A 35 -13.79 7.86 -4.56
C ILE A 35 -12.68 7.70 -3.52
N ASN A 36 -12.71 6.56 -2.82
CA ASN A 36 -11.83 6.31 -1.68
C ASN A 36 -10.61 5.44 -2.01
N TRP A 37 -10.61 4.72 -3.13
CA TRP A 37 -9.46 3.91 -3.56
C TRP A 37 -9.42 3.76 -5.08
N GLY A 38 -8.22 3.50 -5.59
CA GLY A 38 -7.95 3.17 -6.98
C GLY A 38 -7.06 1.93 -7.07
N TYR A 39 -7.31 1.10 -8.09
CA TYR A 39 -6.52 -0.09 -8.39
C TYR A 39 -5.59 0.16 -9.57
N PHE A 40 -4.35 -0.30 -9.44
CA PHE A 40 -3.28 -0.10 -10.42
C PHE A 40 -2.47 -1.38 -10.69
N PRO A 41 -3.13 -2.51 -11.04
CA PRO A 41 -2.51 -3.83 -11.00
C PRO A 41 -1.33 -4.02 -11.97
N ASN A 42 -1.27 -3.26 -13.08
CA ASN A 42 -0.35 -3.51 -14.18
C ASN A 42 0.62 -2.36 -14.47
N THR A 43 0.53 -1.25 -13.74
CA THR A 43 1.25 0.00 -14.09
C THR A 43 2.35 0.34 -13.10
N TYR A 44 2.16 -0.02 -11.83
CA TYR A 44 3.07 0.30 -10.75
C TYR A 44 3.39 -0.94 -9.91
N LYS A 45 4.38 -0.81 -9.03
CA LYS A 45 4.76 -1.88 -8.08
C LYS A 45 3.73 -2.09 -6.98
N PHE A 46 2.90 -1.08 -6.71
CA PHE A 46 1.74 -1.18 -5.84
C PHE A 46 0.49 -1.54 -6.65
N THR A 47 -0.46 -2.23 -6.02
CA THR A 47 -1.72 -2.62 -6.67
C THR A 47 -2.91 -1.76 -6.27
N ARG A 48 -2.84 -1.10 -5.11
CA ARG A 48 -3.91 -0.25 -4.59
C ARG A 48 -3.37 1.01 -3.93
N VAL A 49 -4.11 2.09 -4.12
CA VAL A 49 -3.95 3.35 -3.39
C VAL A 49 -5.29 3.70 -2.75
N THR A 50 -5.27 4.02 -1.46
CA THR A 50 -6.48 4.35 -0.68
C THR A 50 -6.34 5.74 -0.07
N ASP A 51 -7.36 6.57 -0.24
CA ASP A 51 -7.50 7.88 0.39
C ASP A 51 -8.20 7.73 1.75
N TYR A 52 -7.40 7.63 2.81
CA TYR A 52 -7.89 7.39 4.17
C TYR A 52 -8.59 8.61 4.78
N THR A 53 -8.26 9.82 4.34
CA THR A 53 -8.92 11.06 4.80
C THR A 53 -10.40 11.12 4.40
N SER A 54 -10.82 10.29 3.44
CA SER A 54 -12.24 10.17 3.11
C SER A 54 -13.04 9.35 4.13
N PHE A 55 -12.39 8.53 4.97
CA PHE A 55 -13.03 7.72 6.01
C PHE A 55 -13.03 8.40 7.37
N ASP A 56 -12.03 9.25 7.66
CA ASP A 56 -11.94 10.00 8.90
C ASP A 56 -12.11 11.50 8.64
N THR A 57 -13.30 12.01 8.96
CA THR A 57 -13.63 13.43 8.77
C THR A 57 -12.89 14.35 9.74
N SER A 58 -12.33 13.84 10.85
CA SER A 58 -11.55 14.66 11.79
C SER A 58 -10.28 15.21 11.16
N GLN A 59 -9.76 14.54 10.12
CA GLN A 59 -8.53 14.91 9.42
C GLN A 59 -8.77 15.86 8.25
N LYS A 60 -10.02 16.01 7.77
CA LYS A 60 -10.33 16.85 6.60
C LYS A 60 -9.96 18.32 6.79
N ASP A 61 -10.12 18.83 8.02
CA ASP A 61 -9.91 20.24 8.32
C ASP A 61 -8.43 20.58 8.59
N CYS A 62 -7.58 19.58 8.80
CA CYS A 62 -6.14 19.77 9.03
C CYS A 62 -5.37 20.13 7.74
N GLY A 63 -6.01 20.09 6.58
CA GLY A 63 -5.34 20.30 5.29
C GLY A 63 -4.29 19.23 4.96
N VAL A 64 -4.38 18.09 5.64
CA VAL A 64 -3.52 16.92 5.46
C VAL A 64 -4.35 15.79 4.88
N ARG A 65 -3.79 15.13 3.87
CA ARG A 65 -4.38 13.97 3.22
C ARG A 65 -3.52 12.74 3.45
N ILE A 66 -4.13 11.66 3.91
CA ILE A 66 -3.46 10.38 4.14
C ILE A 66 -3.77 9.45 2.98
N LEU A 67 -2.75 9.07 2.23
CA LEU A 67 -2.82 8.02 1.22
C LEU A 67 -2.08 6.79 1.71
N THR A 68 -2.61 5.60 1.47
CA THR A 68 -1.85 4.35 1.66
C THR A 68 -1.63 3.66 0.33
N PHE A 69 -0.44 3.12 0.13
CA PHE A 69 -0.05 2.35 -1.03
C PHE A 69 0.26 0.92 -0.62
N GLU A 70 -0.28 -0.04 -1.36
CA GLU A 70 -0.20 -1.47 -1.05
C GLU A 70 0.67 -2.22 -2.06
N PHE A 71 1.71 -2.89 -1.56
CA PHE A 71 2.70 -3.64 -2.33
C PHE A 71 2.64 -5.12 -1.96
N PRO A 72 1.84 -5.93 -2.68
CA PRO A 72 1.77 -7.36 -2.45
C PRO A 72 3.10 -8.03 -2.82
N CYS A 73 3.64 -8.84 -1.92
CA CYS A 73 4.94 -9.50 -2.07
C CYS A 73 4.98 -10.83 -1.30
N PHE A 74 6.08 -11.55 -1.36
CA PHE A 74 6.45 -12.59 -0.40
C PHE A 74 7.60 -12.10 0.48
N VAL A 75 7.77 -12.74 1.64
CA VAL A 75 8.95 -12.55 2.48
C VAL A 75 10.22 -12.84 1.68
N GLY A 76 11.14 -11.89 1.66
CA GLY A 76 12.39 -11.95 0.88
C GLY A 76 12.29 -11.41 -0.55
N ASP A 77 11.11 -10.98 -0.99
CA ASP A 77 11.01 -10.21 -2.24
C ASP A 77 11.54 -8.78 -2.05
N GLU A 78 11.91 -8.10 -3.15
CA GLU A 78 12.39 -6.72 -3.14
C GLU A 78 11.52 -5.77 -2.29
N PRO A 79 10.18 -5.71 -2.42
CA PRO A 79 9.38 -4.84 -1.55
C PRO A 79 9.44 -5.25 -0.08
N TRP A 80 9.59 -6.54 0.24
CA TRP A 80 9.66 -6.98 1.62
C TRP A 80 10.95 -6.52 2.31
N ASP A 81 12.07 -6.51 1.59
CA ASP A 81 13.37 -6.12 2.15
C ASP A 81 13.70 -4.64 1.96
N ALA A 82 12.90 -3.92 1.17
CA ALA A 82 13.09 -2.50 0.92
C ALA A 82 12.90 -1.62 2.16
N ASP A 83 13.62 -0.49 2.14
CA ASP A 83 13.48 0.62 3.08
C ASP A 83 12.35 1.57 2.67
N LYS A 84 12.12 2.59 3.49
CA LYS A 84 11.05 3.56 3.28
C LYS A 84 11.30 4.40 2.01
N GLU A 85 12.55 4.73 1.73
CA GLU A 85 13.02 5.57 0.64
C GLU A 85 12.70 4.96 -0.73
N TYR A 86 12.86 3.63 -0.87
CA TYR A 86 12.43 2.89 -2.05
C TYR A 86 10.95 3.18 -2.39
N PHE A 87 10.06 3.04 -1.40
CA PHE A 87 8.63 3.24 -1.61
C PHE A 87 8.28 4.69 -1.91
N LEU A 88 8.93 5.64 -1.22
CA LEU A 88 8.74 7.07 -1.51
C LEU A 88 9.20 7.43 -2.91
N GLY A 89 10.24 6.77 -3.43
CA GLY A 89 10.64 6.86 -4.83
C GLY A 89 9.55 6.38 -5.79
N GLN A 90 8.96 5.21 -5.53
CA GLN A 90 7.85 4.66 -6.35
C GLN A 90 6.62 5.58 -6.32
N ILE A 91 6.25 6.08 -5.14
CA ILE A 91 5.13 7.00 -4.97
C ILE A 91 5.42 8.32 -5.66
N GLY A 92 6.61 8.88 -5.48
CA GLY A 92 6.98 10.14 -6.11
C GLY A 92 6.91 10.09 -7.63
N GLN A 93 7.37 8.99 -8.24
CA GLN A 93 7.22 8.75 -9.67
C GLN A 93 5.75 8.65 -10.11
N PHE A 94 4.92 7.95 -9.33
CA PHE A 94 3.48 7.87 -9.60
C PHE A 94 2.82 9.25 -9.56
N MET A 95 3.08 10.03 -8.51
CA MET A 95 2.50 11.36 -8.32
C MET A 95 2.92 12.30 -9.45
N TRP A 96 4.22 12.32 -9.78
CA TRP A 96 4.76 13.13 -10.87
C TRP A 96 4.14 12.76 -12.23
N LYS A 97 4.09 11.46 -12.57
CA LYS A 97 3.52 10.98 -13.85
C LYS A 97 2.05 11.35 -14.03
N ASN A 98 1.30 11.49 -12.93
CA ASN A 98 -0.11 11.86 -12.96
C ASN A 98 -0.34 13.36 -12.73
N GLY A 99 0.71 14.18 -12.76
CA GLY A 99 0.60 15.64 -12.68
C GLY A 99 0.26 16.17 -11.29
N PHE A 100 0.47 15.39 -10.23
CA PHE A 100 0.25 15.83 -8.86
C PHE A 100 1.48 16.58 -8.34
N SER A 101 1.27 17.78 -7.81
CA SER A 101 2.25 18.45 -6.96
C SER A 101 2.09 17.92 -5.54
N PHE A 102 3.18 17.56 -4.86
CA PHE A 102 3.10 16.97 -3.54
C PHE A 102 4.31 17.33 -2.68
N SER A 103 4.09 17.31 -1.37
CA SER A 103 5.12 17.34 -0.34
C SER A 103 4.72 16.34 0.75
N PHE A 104 5.61 15.40 1.06
CA PHE A 104 5.39 14.44 2.13
C PHE A 104 5.60 15.13 3.49
N VAL A 105 4.55 15.16 4.30
CA VAL A 105 4.59 15.72 5.66
C VAL A 105 5.01 14.65 6.67
N ALA A 106 4.49 13.43 6.49
CA ALA A 106 4.81 12.29 7.34
C ALA A 106 4.64 10.99 6.56
N THR A 107 5.34 9.94 6.99
CA THR A 107 5.34 8.64 6.32
C THR A 107 5.47 7.51 7.33
N SER A 108 4.72 6.43 7.13
CA SER A 108 4.78 5.23 8.00
C SER A 108 4.76 3.97 7.14
N LEU A 109 5.59 3.00 7.50
CA LEU A 109 5.77 1.75 6.77
C LEU A 109 5.32 0.58 7.66
N PHE A 110 4.50 -0.30 7.11
CA PHE A 110 3.95 -1.47 7.80
C PHE A 110 4.15 -2.71 6.92
N LYS A 111 4.53 -3.83 7.54
CA LYS A 111 4.72 -5.12 6.86
C LYS A 111 3.81 -6.15 7.50
N VAL A 112 3.08 -6.89 6.68
CA VAL A 112 2.14 -7.94 7.11
C VAL A 112 2.53 -9.23 6.40
N GLU A 113 3.04 -10.19 7.17
CA GLU A 113 3.61 -11.44 6.61
C GLU A 113 2.55 -12.34 5.97
N LYS A 114 1.35 -12.42 6.57
CA LYS A 114 0.23 -13.26 6.10
C LYS A 114 -0.99 -12.40 5.85
N ALA A 115 -0.98 -11.64 4.76
CA ALA A 115 -2.03 -10.67 4.46
C ALA A 115 -3.19 -11.29 3.66
N TYR A 116 -2.87 -12.16 2.70
CA TYR A 116 -3.87 -12.86 1.87
C TYR A 116 -3.56 -14.36 1.83
N PRO A 117 -4.56 -15.24 2.02
CA PRO A 117 -4.41 -16.69 1.91
C PRO A 117 -4.29 -17.18 0.45
#